data_AF-V5G0K5-F1
#
_entry.id   AF-V5G0K5-F1
#
_cell.length_a   1.000
_cell.length_b   1.000
_cell.length_c   1.000
_cell.angle_alpha   90.00
_cell.angle_beta   90.00
_cell.angle_gamma   90.00
#
_symmetry.space_group_name_H-M   'P 1'
#
loop_
_entity.id
_entity.type
_entity.pdbx_description
1 polymer ?
#
loop_
_entity_poly.entity_id
_entity_poly.type
_entity_poly.pdbx_seq_one_letter_code
_entity_poly.pdbx_strand_id
1 'polypeptide(L)'
;RVDPGHLLVSFDVVSLFTNIPIEEALDLIVQKYHLRKDLVDLIKHCLNNTYFIYKDQRYKQIEGAPMGSPLSPVIANLFMEDLEERAIKSAEYKPEMWLRYVDDTFVIWTHGKEKLNGFLTHLNSIHHKIQFTMEIEENNKLPFLDVSIIKNRTGGLGYTVYRKPTHTDRYLHAESHHHPSQLNSVLKTLITRSERLTDNEHKTEEIEKVKKALQQNGFSDNNIKRALRPRHNRERTEEDKPVAKALLPYIKGTTDKISKVLKKHKIETVFNTDRKIGNILPSAKTKIPLEGQGVYQIPCGDCEKSYIGQTNRRVQTRREEHRNAVEKNQATSSLAQHAKNTGHKINFEETRIIANIEHKTKRIIREAIEIEKHTKNLNTRDDTQRLPIAWKPILANKIIRARRNASPSMTSDAPTSSEPRRKPVKENAKIIYKAAAEQVNTSSQRITRSRTKKT
;
A
#
# COMPACT_ATOMS: atom_id res chain seq x y z
N ARG A 1 -11.47 36.42 7.75
CA ARG A 1 -10.86 37.44 6.86
C ARG A 1 -9.42 37.62 7.33
N VAL A 2 -8.49 37.93 6.44
CA VAL A 2 -7.08 38.17 6.73
C VAL A 2 -6.82 39.64 6.49
N ASP A 3 -6.36 40.36 7.52
CA ASP A 3 -6.20 41.81 7.44
C ASP A 3 -5.00 42.21 6.57
N PRO A 4 -5.01 43.45 6.03
CA PRO A 4 -3.88 43.96 5.26
C PRO A 4 -2.56 43.90 6.05
N GLY A 5 -1.52 43.33 5.44
CA GLY A 5 -0.22 43.14 6.08
C GLY A 5 -0.04 41.80 6.80
N HIS A 6 -1.12 41.05 7.05
CA HIS A 6 -1.01 39.69 7.60
C HIS A 6 -0.53 38.73 6.51
N LEU A 7 0.37 37.82 6.90
CA LEU A 7 1.01 36.85 6.02
C LEU A 7 0.41 35.47 6.22
N LEU A 8 0.18 34.75 5.12
CA LEU A 8 -0.08 33.31 5.16
C LEU A 8 1.25 32.56 5.15
N VAL A 9 1.43 31.66 6.11
CA VAL A 9 2.65 30.88 6.28
C VAL A 9 2.29 29.42 6.53
N SER A 10 3.08 28.50 5.99
CA SER A 10 3.03 27.08 6.32
C SER A 10 4.35 26.69 6.96
N PHE A 11 4.29 26.00 8.09
CA PHE A 11 5.43 25.28 8.64
C PHE A 11 5.22 23.77 8.48
N ASP A 12 6.22 23.07 7.96
CA ASP A 12 6.21 21.62 7.77
C ASP A 12 7.24 20.95 8.69
N VAL A 13 6.82 19.92 9.42
CA VAL A 13 7.69 19.18 10.34
C VAL A 13 8.58 18.21 9.57
N VAL A 14 9.89 18.41 9.69
CA VAL A 14 10.89 17.58 9.03
C VAL A 14 10.84 16.16 9.59
N SER A 15 10.41 15.22 8.74
CA SER A 15 10.42 13.78 9.02
C SER A 15 9.75 13.42 10.36
N LEU A 16 8.55 13.97 10.59
CA LEU A 16 7.80 13.87 11.86
C LEU A 16 7.94 12.50 12.54
N PHE A 17 7.47 11.43 11.90
CA PHE A 17 7.42 10.11 12.54
C PHE A 17 8.80 9.58 12.95
N THR A 18 9.85 9.78 12.16
CA THR A 18 11.19 9.28 12.52
C THR A 18 11.83 10.07 13.65
N ASN A 19 11.34 11.28 13.93
CA ASN A 19 11.92 12.19 14.90
C ASN A 19 11.14 12.28 16.23
N ILE A 20 9.95 11.68 16.32
CA ILE A 20 9.18 11.64 17.59
C ILE A 20 9.99 10.92 18.69
N PRO A 21 10.25 11.58 19.83
CA PRO A 21 10.86 10.93 20.99
C PRO A 21 9.80 10.10 21.73
N ILE A 22 9.81 8.78 21.53
CA ILE A 22 8.74 7.89 22.01
C ILE A 22 8.64 7.88 23.53
N GLU A 23 9.75 7.81 24.25
CA GLU A 23 9.74 7.77 25.71
C GLU A 23 9.15 9.08 26.29
N GLU A 24 9.63 10.24 25.82
CA GLU A 24 9.11 11.54 26.23
C GLU A 24 7.63 11.70 25.90
N ALA A 25 7.21 11.28 24.70
CA ALA A 25 5.81 11.31 24.31
C ALA A 25 4.94 10.45 25.22
N LEU A 26 5.40 9.26 25.62
CA LEU A 26 4.67 8.40 26.55
C LEU A 26 4.57 9.01 27.94
N ASP A 27 5.64 9.60 28.46
CA ASP A 27 5.64 10.26 29.77
C ASP A 27 4.61 11.41 29.79
N LEU A 28 4.57 12.24 28.75
CA LEU A 28 3.58 13.31 28.60
C LEU A 28 2.14 12.77 28.56
N ILE A 29 1.91 11.69 27.80
CA ILE A 29 0.57 11.09 27.68
C ILE A 29 0.14 10.48 29.01
N VAL A 30 1.04 9.82 29.74
CA VAL A 30 0.75 9.25 31.06
C VAL A 30 0.37 10.33 32.06
N GLN A 31 1.11 11.44 32.07
CA GLN A 31 0.82 12.60 32.92
C GLN A 31 -0.52 13.26 32.57
N LYS A 32 -0.81 13.46 31.28
CA LYS A 32 -2.03 14.16 30.82
C LYS A 32 -3.29 13.31 30.99
N TYR A 33 -3.22 12.01 30.70
CA TYR A 33 -4.40 11.13 30.61
C TYR A 33 -4.50 10.06 31.70
N HIS A 34 -3.53 10.00 32.62
CA HIS A 34 -3.54 9.05 33.76
C HIS A 34 -3.78 7.59 33.30
N LEU A 35 -3.07 7.18 32.25
CA LEU A 35 -3.23 5.85 31.66
C LEU A 35 -2.82 4.75 32.66
N ARG A 36 -3.55 3.63 32.63
CA ARG A 36 -3.21 2.45 33.43
C ARG A 36 -1.85 1.89 32.98
N LYS A 37 -1.04 1.47 33.96
CA LYS A 37 0.34 0.98 33.73
C LYS A 37 0.41 -0.17 32.71
N ASP A 38 -0.53 -1.11 32.77
CA ASP A 38 -0.61 -2.23 31.83
C ASP A 38 -0.76 -1.77 30.37
N LEU A 39 -1.53 -0.72 30.12
CA LEU A 39 -1.68 -0.15 28.78
C LEU A 39 -0.41 0.57 28.33
N VAL A 40 0.26 1.30 29.21
CA VAL A 40 1.52 1.99 28.91
C VAL A 40 2.59 0.97 28.52
N ASP A 41 2.71 -0.11 29.28
CA ASP A 41 3.67 -1.19 29.01
C ASP A 41 3.39 -1.84 27.64
N LEU A 42 2.13 -2.05 27.28
CA LEU A 42 1.74 -2.56 25.97
C LEU A 42 2.08 -1.58 24.84
N ILE A 43 1.79 -0.29 25.01
CA ILE A 43 2.11 0.73 24.00
C ILE A 43 3.62 0.81 23.80
N LYS A 44 4.38 0.87 24.89
CA LYS A 44 5.85 0.87 24.88
C LYS A 44 6.39 -0.36 24.18
N HIS A 45 5.84 -1.53 24.48
CA HIS A 45 6.21 -2.77 23.79
C HIS A 45 5.96 -2.68 22.28
N CYS A 46 4.79 -2.18 21.86
CA CYS A 46 4.44 -2.06 20.45
C CYS A 46 5.32 -1.07 19.67
N LEU A 47 5.72 0.05 20.30
CA LEU A 47 6.51 1.09 19.64
C LEU A 47 8.01 0.74 19.61
N ASN A 48 8.54 0.14 20.67
CA ASN A 48 9.98 -0.13 20.81
C ASN A 48 10.44 -1.45 20.19
N ASN A 49 9.53 -2.31 19.74
CA ASN A 49 9.86 -3.62 19.15
C ASN A 49 9.55 -3.67 17.65
N THR A 50 9.95 -2.63 16.92
CA THR A 50 9.83 -2.59 15.46
C THR A 50 11.10 -3.10 14.79
N TYR A 51 10.98 -4.22 14.08
CA TYR A 51 12.08 -4.86 13.36
C TYR A 51 11.80 -4.90 11.85
N PHE A 52 12.84 -4.73 11.04
CA PHE A 52 12.74 -4.84 9.58
C PHE A 52 13.99 -5.49 8.99
N ILE A 53 13.87 -6.00 7.77
CA ILE A 53 14.99 -6.59 7.02
C ILE A 53 15.31 -5.70 5.82
N TYR A 54 16.58 -5.37 5.66
CA TYR A 54 17.11 -4.65 4.51
C TYR A 54 18.45 -5.25 4.10
N LYS A 55 18.62 -5.56 2.80
CA LYS A 55 19.83 -6.24 2.28
C LYS A 55 20.25 -7.45 3.12
N ASP A 56 19.26 -8.29 3.44
CA ASP A 56 19.42 -9.52 4.23
C ASP A 56 19.95 -9.34 5.66
N GLN A 57 20.00 -8.10 6.15
CA GLN A 57 20.34 -7.79 7.53
C GLN A 57 19.09 -7.37 8.31
N ARG A 58 19.04 -7.75 9.57
CA ARG A 58 17.96 -7.40 10.51
C ARG A 58 18.30 -6.10 11.22
N TYR A 59 17.36 -5.18 11.23
CA TYR A 59 17.48 -3.90 11.90
C TYR A 59 16.34 -3.76 12.91
N LYS A 60 16.65 -3.12 14.04
CA LYS A 60 15.68 -2.64 15.02
C LYS A 60 15.60 -1.12 14.87
N GLN A 61 14.39 -0.59 14.78
CA GLN A 61 14.21 0.85 14.88
C GLN A 61 14.50 1.28 16.32
N ILE A 62 15.49 2.15 16.49
CA ILE A 62 15.94 2.62 17.81
C ILE A 62 15.25 3.91 18.23
N GLU A 63 14.78 4.71 17.26
CA GLU A 63 14.16 6.01 17.49
C GLU A 63 13.02 6.27 16.51
N GLY A 64 12.12 7.19 16.90
CA GLY A 64 10.96 7.56 16.10
C GLY A 64 9.78 6.60 16.26
N ALA A 65 8.61 7.10 15.92
CA ALA A 65 7.39 6.33 15.81
C ALA A 65 7.44 5.43 14.55
N PRO A 66 7.15 4.13 14.68
CA PRO A 66 7.22 3.20 13.56
C PRO A 66 6.17 3.53 12.49
N MET A 67 6.62 3.78 11.27
CA MET A 67 5.72 4.05 10.15
C MET A 67 4.85 2.83 9.84
N GLY A 68 3.54 3.04 9.71
CA GLY A 68 2.57 1.96 9.47
C GLY A 68 2.01 1.32 10.74
N SER A 69 2.52 1.67 11.92
CA SER A 69 1.83 1.34 13.17
C SER A 69 0.58 2.22 13.33
N PRO A 70 -0.57 1.65 13.76
CA PRO A 70 -1.78 2.42 14.02
C PRO A 70 -1.65 3.36 15.23
N LEU A 71 -0.66 3.13 16.11
CA LEU A 71 -0.41 3.98 17.27
C LEU A 71 0.39 5.23 16.90
N SER A 72 1.29 5.14 15.91
CA SER A 72 2.22 6.22 15.58
C SER A 72 1.56 7.58 15.28
N PRO A 73 0.47 7.67 14.50
CA PRO A 73 -0.23 8.95 14.28
C PRO A 73 -0.78 9.58 15.56
N VAL A 74 -1.25 8.76 16.49
CA VAL A 74 -1.83 9.24 17.76
C VAL A 74 -0.72 9.78 18.66
N ILE A 75 0.35 9.01 18.83
CA ILE A 75 1.50 9.42 19.66
C ILE A 75 2.16 10.67 19.10
N ALA A 76 2.38 10.73 17.77
CA ALA A 76 2.95 11.90 17.12
C ALA A 76 2.09 13.15 17.32
N ASN A 77 0.76 13.02 17.15
CA ASN A 77 -0.14 14.16 17.32
C ASN A 77 -0.17 14.71 18.75
N LEU A 78 -0.21 13.83 19.75
CA LEU A 78 -0.23 14.24 21.17
C LEU A 78 1.09 14.90 21.60
N PHE A 79 2.22 14.36 21.14
CA PHE A 79 3.51 14.98 21.39
C PHE A 79 3.62 16.36 20.71
N MET A 80 3.18 16.46 19.45
CA MET A 80 3.21 17.73 18.72
C MET A 80 2.29 18.78 19.36
N GLU A 81 1.12 18.39 19.86
CA GLU A 81 0.22 19.31 20.58
C GLU A 81 0.91 19.97 21.78
N ASP A 82 1.58 19.17 22.63
CA ASP A 82 2.35 19.71 23.77
C ASP A 82 3.52 20.60 23.32
N LEU A 83 4.26 20.16 22.30
CA LEU A 83 5.40 20.90 21.76
C LEU A 83 4.98 22.27 21.22
N GLU A 84 3.89 22.31 20.44
CA GLU A 84 3.34 23.53 19.86
C GLU A 84 2.78 24.47 20.93
N GLU A 85 2.07 23.94 21.94
CA GLU A 85 1.58 24.74 23.07
C GLU A 85 2.73 25.44 23.79
N ARG A 86 3.81 24.71 24.08
CA ARG A 86 5.03 25.29 24.68
C ARG A 86 5.67 26.32 23.77
N ALA A 87 5.77 26.02 22.48
CA ALA A 87 6.37 26.91 21.48
C ALA A 87 5.60 28.24 21.38
N ILE A 88 4.28 28.18 21.22
CA ILE A 88 3.42 29.36 21.07
C ILE A 88 3.34 30.15 22.38
N LYS A 89 3.31 29.48 23.54
CA LYS A 89 3.25 30.16 24.84
C LYS A 89 4.51 30.98 25.11
N SER A 90 5.68 30.43 24.78
CA SER A 90 7.00 31.03 25.02
C SER A 90 7.49 31.98 23.92
N ALA A 91 6.80 32.04 22.78
CA ALA A 91 7.18 32.93 21.68
C ALA A 91 6.97 34.42 22.05
N GLU A 92 7.96 35.24 21.67
CA GLU A 92 7.88 36.71 21.77
C GLU A 92 6.74 37.26 20.90
N TYR A 93 6.66 36.78 19.65
CA TYR A 93 5.62 37.13 18.70
C TYR A 93 4.77 35.90 18.40
N LYS A 94 3.46 36.02 18.60
CA LYS A 94 2.53 34.88 18.51
C LYS A 94 1.71 34.97 17.22
N PRO A 95 1.53 33.84 16.50
CA PRO A 95 0.64 33.83 15.35
C PRO A 95 -0.79 34.14 15.78
N GLU A 96 -1.55 34.80 14.90
CA GLU A 96 -2.99 35.04 15.12
C GLU A 96 -3.77 33.72 15.03
N MET A 97 -3.34 32.85 14.12
CA MET A 97 -3.95 31.53 13.90
C MET A 97 -2.86 30.49 13.69
N TRP A 98 -3.03 29.33 14.32
CA TRP A 98 -2.21 28.14 14.12
C TRP A 98 -3.11 26.91 13.98
N LEU A 99 -3.12 26.33 12.79
CA LEU A 99 -3.85 25.09 12.51
C LEU A 99 -2.87 24.04 12.03
N ARG A 100 -2.92 22.82 12.56
CA ARG A 100 -2.06 21.71 12.12
C ARG A 100 -2.86 20.56 11.55
N TYR A 101 -2.39 20.00 10.44
CA TYR A 101 -2.81 18.72 9.90
C TYR A 101 -1.60 17.79 9.83
N VAL A 102 -1.46 16.92 10.83
CA VAL A 102 -0.32 15.99 10.96
C VAL A 102 1.01 16.74 11.05
N ASP A 103 1.76 16.87 9.96
CA ASP A 103 3.06 17.54 9.80
C ASP A 103 2.96 18.93 9.19
N ASP A 104 1.91 19.21 8.41
CA ASP A 104 1.67 20.51 7.78
C ASP A 104 0.92 21.46 8.71
N THR A 105 1.30 22.74 8.73
CA THR A 105 0.59 23.80 9.46
C THR A 105 0.11 24.92 8.55
N PHE A 106 -0.99 25.54 8.92
CA PHE A 106 -1.51 26.75 8.29
C PHE A 106 -1.54 27.86 9.35
N VAL A 107 -0.83 28.95 9.05
CA VAL A 107 -0.56 30.01 10.01
C VAL A 107 -0.90 31.37 9.42
N ILE A 108 -1.58 32.20 10.22
CA ILE A 108 -1.75 33.63 9.94
C ILE A 108 -0.79 34.39 10.84
N TRP A 109 0.13 35.12 10.22
CA TRP A 109 1.20 35.86 10.90
C TRP A 109 1.04 37.37 10.76
N THR A 110 1.11 38.09 11.87
CA THR A 110 0.75 39.53 11.93
C THR A 110 1.93 40.45 12.24
N HIS A 111 3.14 39.91 12.39
CA HIS A 111 4.30 40.65 12.92
C HIS A 111 5.37 40.93 11.86
N GLY A 112 4.97 41.07 10.60
CA GLY A 112 5.88 41.34 9.49
C GLY A 112 6.76 40.15 9.08
N LYS A 113 7.37 40.24 7.89
CA LYS A 113 8.19 39.16 7.32
C LYS A 113 9.54 39.02 8.03
N GLU A 114 10.07 40.12 8.53
CA GLU A 114 11.35 40.23 9.21
C GLU A 114 11.41 39.43 10.52
N LYS A 115 10.27 39.26 11.21
CA LYS A 115 10.21 38.49 12.46
C LYS A 115 9.97 36.99 12.25
N LEU A 116 9.57 36.55 11.06
CA LEU A 116 9.25 35.14 10.78
C LEU A 116 10.46 34.22 10.97
N ASN A 117 11.65 34.63 10.53
CA ASN A 117 12.84 33.79 10.69
C ASN A 117 13.25 33.64 12.16
N GLY A 118 13.01 34.68 12.97
CA GLY A 118 13.17 34.60 14.42
C GLY A 118 12.20 33.61 15.05
N PHE A 119 10.92 33.64 14.62
CA PHE A 119 9.93 32.69 15.07
C PHE A 119 10.24 31.24 14.64
N LEU A 120 10.69 31.02 13.39
CA LEU A 120 11.16 29.71 12.94
C LEU A 120 12.33 29.19 13.78
N THR A 121 13.29 30.06 14.08
CA THR A 121 14.44 29.73 14.94
C THR A 121 13.97 29.35 16.35
N HIS A 122 12.99 30.08 16.90
CA HIS A 122 12.35 29.76 18.16
C HIS A 122 11.67 28.39 18.13
N LEU A 123 10.82 28.10 17.14
CA LEU A 123 10.17 26.79 16.98
C LEU A 123 11.19 25.65 16.99
N ASN A 124 12.30 25.81 16.24
CA ASN A 124 13.37 24.82 16.13
C ASN A 124 14.23 24.69 17.39
N SER A 125 14.17 25.67 18.30
CA SER A 125 14.87 25.63 19.59
C SER A 125 14.10 24.87 20.67
N ILE A 126 12.79 24.68 20.52
CA ILE A 126 11.93 24.05 21.53
C ILE A 126 12.30 22.58 21.77
N HIS A 127 12.72 21.87 20.73
CA HIS A 127 13.13 20.49 20.85
C HIS A 127 14.18 20.10 19.79
N HIS A 128 15.32 19.57 20.25
CA HIS A 128 16.47 19.25 19.40
C HIS A 128 16.17 18.25 18.25
N LYS A 129 15.18 17.36 18.40
CA LYS A 129 14.80 16.40 17.34
C LYS A 129 13.72 16.90 16.37
N ILE A 130 12.88 17.85 16.80
CA ILE A 130 11.77 18.30 15.98
C ILE A 130 12.17 19.61 15.33
N GLN A 131 12.18 19.61 14.01
CA GLN A 131 12.56 20.77 13.21
C GLN A 131 11.44 21.06 12.23
N PHE A 132 11.23 22.35 11.98
CA PHE A 132 10.27 22.89 11.05
C PHE A 132 11.00 23.50 9.86
N THR A 133 10.41 23.35 8.68
CA THR A 133 10.67 24.19 7.52
C THR A 133 9.54 25.22 7.40
N MET A 134 9.75 26.27 6.60
CA MET A 134 8.79 27.35 6.45
C MET A 134 8.60 27.67 4.97
N GLU A 135 7.34 27.73 4.54
CA GLU A 135 6.90 28.26 3.25
C GLU A 135 6.05 29.51 3.51
N ILE A 136 6.40 30.62 2.87
CA ILE A 136 5.65 31.89 2.98
C ILE A 136 4.84 32.02 1.70
N GLU A 137 3.65 32.62 1.78
CA GLU A 137 2.86 32.92 0.59
C GLU A 137 3.65 33.70 -0.47
N GLU A 138 3.44 33.34 -1.72
CA GLU A 138 4.00 34.03 -2.88
C GLU A 138 2.86 34.46 -3.80
N ASN A 139 2.88 35.71 -4.26
CA ASN A 139 1.83 36.27 -5.11
C ASN A 139 0.41 36.13 -4.50
N ASN A 140 0.30 36.31 -3.17
CA ASN A 140 -0.92 36.10 -2.39
C ASN A 140 -1.46 34.66 -2.45
N LYS A 141 -0.60 33.66 -2.67
CA LYS A 141 -0.98 32.25 -2.72
C LYS A 141 -0.11 31.42 -1.80
N LEU A 142 -0.74 30.52 -1.05
CA LEU A 142 -0.06 29.54 -0.21
C LEU A 142 -0.61 28.14 -0.53
N PRO A 143 0.24 27.19 -0.97
CA PRO A 143 -0.13 25.78 -1.00
C PRO A 143 -0.39 25.23 0.40
N PHE A 144 -1.51 24.54 0.59
CA PHE A 144 -1.80 23.79 1.82
C PHE A 144 -2.58 22.53 1.47
N LEU A 145 -1.98 21.36 1.75
CA LEU A 145 -2.51 20.06 1.35
C LEU A 145 -2.80 19.98 -0.17
N ASP A 146 -4.04 19.68 -0.55
CA ASP A 146 -4.51 19.55 -1.93
C ASP A 146 -4.99 20.90 -2.54
N VAL A 147 -4.85 22.01 -1.81
CA VAL A 147 -5.49 23.29 -2.10
C VAL A 147 -4.46 24.41 -2.17
N SER A 148 -4.65 25.34 -3.11
CA SER A 148 -3.91 26.59 -3.21
C SER A 148 -4.81 27.68 -2.64
N ILE A 149 -4.46 28.17 -1.46
CA ILE A 149 -5.20 29.23 -0.75
C ILE A 149 -4.78 30.56 -1.36
N ILE A 150 -5.75 31.39 -1.73
CA ILE A 150 -5.55 32.66 -2.42
C ILE A 150 -6.07 33.78 -1.51
N LYS A 151 -5.19 34.71 -1.14
CA LYS A 151 -5.56 35.88 -0.36
C LYS A 151 -6.08 36.98 -1.29
N ASN A 152 -7.36 37.30 -1.17
CA ASN A 152 -8.03 38.33 -1.96
C ASN A 152 -7.70 39.73 -1.42
N ARG A 153 -7.80 40.75 -2.29
CA ARG A 153 -7.54 42.16 -1.93
C ARG A 153 -8.44 42.69 -0.80
N THR A 154 -9.63 42.09 -0.63
CA THR A 154 -10.61 42.44 0.40
C THR A 154 -10.38 41.72 1.73
N GLY A 155 -9.30 40.94 1.86
CA GLY A 155 -9.03 40.09 3.02
C GLY A 155 -9.83 38.78 3.05
N GLY A 156 -10.61 38.48 1.99
CA GLY A 156 -11.21 37.16 1.81
C GLY A 156 -10.16 36.10 1.45
N LEU A 157 -10.46 34.83 1.74
CA LEU A 157 -9.67 33.70 1.24
C LEU A 157 -10.46 33.00 0.13
N GLY A 158 -9.89 32.97 -1.07
CA GLY A 158 -10.27 32.05 -2.13
C GLY A 158 -9.43 30.78 -2.07
N TYR A 159 -9.81 29.77 -2.83
CA TYR A 159 -9.09 28.52 -2.93
C TYR A 159 -9.36 27.80 -4.25
N THR A 160 -8.33 27.13 -4.76
CA THR A 160 -8.41 26.26 -5.94
C THR A 160 -7.54 25.02 -5.76
N VAL A 161 -7.62 24.05 -6.67
CA VAL A 161 -6.82 22.83 -6.60
C VAL A 161 -5.33 23.16 -6.76
N TYR A 162 -4.51 22.77 -5.77
CA TYR A 162 -3.06 22.86 -5.89
C TYR A 162 -2.52 21.70 -6.75
N ARG A 163 -1.57 22.03 -7.62
CA ARG A 163 -0.79 21.08 -8.42
C ARG A 163 0.69 21.40 -8.21
N LYS A 164 1.46 20.41 -7.76
CA LYS A 164 2.92 20.55 -7.60
C LYS A 164 3.56 20.92 -8.95
N PRO A 165 4.70 21.65 -8.97
CA PRO A 165 5.40 21.98 -10.22
C PRO A 165 5.77 20.76 -11.08
N THR A 166 5.92 19.59 -10.45
CA THR A 166 6.20 18.31 -11.12
C THR A 166 4.95 17.59 -11.66
N HIS A 167 3.76 18.19 -11.53
CA HIS A 167 2.52 17.59 -12.00
C HIS A 167 2.49 17.58 -13.54
N THR A 168 2.33 16.40 -14.13
CA THR A 168 2.45 16.21 -15.60
C THR A 168 1.12 16.14 -16.32
N ASP A 169 -0.01 16.22 -15.62
CA ASP A 169 -1.35 16.01 -16.16
C ASP A 169 -1.53 14.65 -16.87
N ARG A 170 -0.68 13.66 -16.57
CA ARG A 170 -0.79 12.30 -17.12
C ARG A 170 -1.73 11.46 -16.27
N TYR A 171 -2.84 11.07 -16.87
CA TYR A 171 -3.86 10.20 -16.27
C TYR A 171 -4.01 8.92 -17.11
N LEU A 172 -5.01 8.11 -16.75
CA LEU A 172 -5.35 6.94 -17.54
C LEU A 172 -5.82 7.35 -18.94
N HIS A 173 -5.08 6.96 -19.98
CA HIS A 173 -5.41 7.30 -21.36
C HIS A 173 -6.74 6.65 -21.79
N ALA A 174 -7.56 7.38 -22.55
CA ALA A 174 -8.89 6.93 -22.99
C ALA A 174 -8.86 5.66 -23.86
N GLU A 175 -7.78 5.45 -24.61
CA GLU A 175 -7.58 4.27 -25.46
C GLU A 175 -6.99 3.07 -24.72
N SER A 176 -6.67 3.22 -23.43
CA SER A 176 -6.15 2.10 -22.64
C SER A 176 -7.17 0.96 -22.54
N HIS A 177 -6.69 -0.28 -22.43
CA HIS A 177 -7.54 -1.47 -22.38
C HIS A 177 -8.20 -1.67 -21.00
N HIS A 178 -8.97 -0.68 -20.56
CA HIS A 178 -9.71 -0.71 -19.30
C HIS A 178 -11.21 -0.72 -19.55
N HIS A 179 -11.96 -1.28 -18.60
CA HIS A 179 -13.41 -1.26 -18.68
C HIS A 179 -13.93 0.19 -18.64
N PRO A 180 -14.98 0.57 -19.40
CA PRO A 180 -15.47 1.94 -19.45
C PRO A 180 -15.80 2.57 -18.09
N SER A 181 -16.20 1.77 -17.09
CA SER A 181 -16.44 2.30 -15.74
C SER A 181 -15.17 2.86 -15.07
N GLN A 182 -14.00 2.28 -15.35
CA GLN A 182 -12.72 2.71 -14.81
C GLN A 182 -12.26 4.01 -15.50
N LEU A 183 -12.38 4.09 -16.83
CA LEU A 183 -12.15 5.33 -17.58
C LEU A 183 -13.07 6.48 -17.09
N ASN A 184 -14.36 6.20 -16.93
CA ASN A 184 -15.31 7.16 -16.38
C ASN A 184 -15.02 7.56 -14.93
N SER A 185 -14.37 6.70 -14.15
CA SER A 185 -13.99 7.04 -12.77
C SER A 185 -12.91 8.10 -12.71
N VAL A 186 -12.00 8.14 -13.69
CA VAL A 186 -10.97 9.20 -13.79
C VAL A 186 -11.62 10.54 -14.07
N LEU A 187 -12.47 10.61 -15.10
CA LEU A 187 -13.28 11.80 -15.41
C LEU A 187 -14.03 12.31 -14.17
N LYS A 188 -14.78 11.41 -13.52
CA LYS A 188 -15.56 11.76 -12.33
C LYS A 188 -14.69 12.27 -11.19
N THR A 189 -13.56 11.60 -10.92
CA THR A 189 -12.70 11.95 -9.79
C THR A 189 -12.11 13.34 -9.96
N LEU A 190 -11.61 13.67 -11.16
CA LEU A 190 -11.02 14.99 -11.43
C LEU A 190 -12.07 16.10 -11.37
N ILE A 191 -13.22 15.92 -12.02
CA ILE A 191 -14.31 16.90 -12.00
C ILE A 191 -14.82 17.10 -10.57
N THR A 192 -15.10 16.04 -9.83
CA THR A 192 -15.56 16.15 -8.44
C THR A 192 -14.49 16.77 -7.54
N ARG A 193 -13.20 16.51 -7.76
CA ARG A 193 -12.11 17.17 -7.03
C ARG A 193 -12.14 18.68 -7.28
N SER A 194 -12.19 19.10 -8.54
CA SER A 194 -12.29 20.51 -8.92
C SER A 194 -13.54 21.18 -8.35
N GLU A 195 -14.69 20.50 -8.33
CA GLU A 195 -15.93 21.04 -7.78
C GLU A 195 -15.91 21.21 -6.26
N ARG A 196 -15.22 20.32 -5.54
CA ARG A 196 -15.19 20.31 -4.07
C ARG A 196 -14.07 21.17 -3.49
N LEU A 197 -12.95 21.27 -4.18
CA LEU A 197 -11.73 21.94 -3.70
C LEU A 197 -11.48 23.30 -4.37
N THR A 198 -12.52 23.87 -4.99
CA THR A 198 -12.43 25.20 -5.61
C THR A 198 -13.63 26.04 -5.21
N ASP A 199 -13.40 27.30 -4.90
CA ASP A 199 -14.48 28.26 -4.69
C ASP A 199 -15.20 28.61 -6.00
N ASN A 200 -16.31 29.36 -5.90
CA ASN A 200 -17.13 29.70 -7.06
C ASN A 200 -16.44 30.65 -8.05
N GLU A 201 -15.54 31.51 -7.58
CA GLU A 201 -14.83 32.49 -8.42
C GLU A 201 -13.83 31.79 -9.34
N HIS A 202 -13.12 30.78 -8.82
CA HIS A 202 -12.06 30.06 -9.54
C HIS A 202 -12.55 28.79 -10.26
N LYS A 203 -13.82 28.41 -10.06
CA LYS A 203 -14.37 27.13 -10.54
C LYS A 203 -14.27 26.95 -12.05
N THR A 204 -14.62 28.00 -12.81
CA THR A 204 -14.65 27.96 -14.28
C THR A 204 -13.25 27.74 -14.84
N GLU A 205 -12.25 28.46 -14.34
CA GLU A 205 -10.85 28.31 -14.75
C GLU A 205 -10.32 26.90 -14.43
N GLU A 206 -10.61 26.41 -13.24
CA GLU A 206 -10.19 25.08 -12.80
C GLU A 206 -10.82 23.95 -13.63
N ILE A 207 -12.11 24.06 -13.98
CA ILE A 207 -12.79 23.10 -14.86
C ILE A 207 -12.15 23.08 -16.24
N GLU A 208 -11.81 24.25 -16.80
CA GLU A 208 -11.14 24.31 -18.11
C GLU A 208 -9.73 23.70 -18.07
N LYS A 209 -8.97 23.89 -16.97
CA LYS A 209 -7.69 23.18 -16.76
C LYS A 209 -7.88 21.67 -16.77
N VAL A 210 -8.85 21.15 -16.02
CA VAL A 210 -9.14 19.71 -15.98
C VAL A 210 -9.59 19.19 -17.33
N LYS A 211 -10.43 19.94 -18.06
CA LYS A 211 -10.87 19.58 -19.41
C LYS A 211 -9.69 19.48 -20.37
N LYS A 212 -8.77 20.45 -20.36
CA LYS A 212 -7.55 20.41 -21.18
C LYS A 212 -6.69 19.18 -20.85
N ALA A 213 -6.49 18.90 -19.57
CA ALA A 213 -5.74 17.72 -19.14
C ALA A 213 -6.42 16.42 -19.60
N LEU A 214 -7.74 16.31 -19.48
CA LEU A 214 -8.50 15.15 -19.96
C LEU A 214 -8.40 14.98 -21.48
N GLN A 215 -8.50 16.06 -22.25
CA GLN A 215 -8.33 16.03 -23.71
C GLN A 215 -6.93 15.54 -24.11
N GLN A 216 -5.88 15.98 -23.40
CA GLN A 216 -4.50 15.50 -23.60
C GLN A 216 -4.31 14.01 -23.27
N ASN A 217 -5.24 13.40 -22.51
CA ASN A 217 -5.29 11.97 -22.23
C ASN A 217 -6.27 11.21 -23.15
N GLY A 218 -6.69 11.82 -24.26
CA GLY A 218 -7.51 11.19 -25.30
C GLY A 218 -9.01 11.14 -25.03
N PHE A 219 -9.50 11.79 -23.97
CA PHE A 219 -10.94 11.83 -23.69
C PHE A 219 -11.65 12.81 -24.63
N SER A 220 -12.74 12.36 -25.27
CA SER A 220 -13.55 13.22 -26.14
C SER A 220 -14.35 14.25 -25.34
N ASP A 221 -14.65 15.39 -25.97
CA ASP A 221 -15.52 16.43 -25.39
C ASP A 221 -16.88 15.89 -24.97
N ASN A 222 -17.42 14.93 -25.70
CA ASN A 222 -18.69 14.29 -25.35
C ASN A 222 -18.59 13.51 -24.04
N ASN A 223 -17.47 12.85 -23.78
CA ASN A 223 -17.24 12.16 -22.50
C ASN A 223 -17.14 13.17 -21.34
N ILE A 224 -16.41 14.27 -21.56
CA ILE A 224 -16.20 15.31 -20.55
C ILE A 224 -17.53 16.02 -20.24
N LYS A 225 -18.26 16.49 -21.27
CA LYS A 225 -19.59 17.10 -21.14
C LYS A 225 -20.57 16.20 -20.40
N ARG A 226 -20.54 14.88 -20.67
CA ARG A 226 -21.38 13.92 -19.96
C ARG A 226 -20.99 13.78 -18.48
N ALA A 227 -19.70 13.82 -18.18
CA ALA A 227 -19.19 13.69 -16.82
C ALA A 227 -19.44 14.96 -15.97
N LEU A 228 -19.51 16.14 -16.60
CA LEU A 228 -19.86 17.41 -15.96
C LEU A 228 -21.36 17.54 -15.61
N ARG A 229 -22.22 16.67 -16.15
CA ARG A 229 -23.67 16.74 -15.86
C ARG A 229 -23.93 16.32 -14.41
N PRO A 230 -24.76 17.07 -13.66
CA PRO A 230 -25.22 16.65 -12.34
C PRO A 230 -25.86 15.27 -12.45
N ARG A 231 -25.42 14.34 -11.61
CA ARG A 231 -25.95 12.98 -11.62
C ARG A 231 -26.93 12.84 -10.49
N HIS A 232 -28.20 12.59 -10.83
CA HIS A 232 -29.17 12.15 -9.83
C HIS A 232 -28.72 10.78 -9.32
N ASN A 233 -28.42 10.67 -8.02
CA ASN A 233 -28.28 9.37 -7.39
C ASN A 233 -29.68 8.74 -7.41
N ARG A 234 -29.89 7.77 -8.28
CA ARG A 234 -31.04 6.88 -8.16
C ARG A 234 -30.76 5.97 -6.98
N GLU A 235 -31.62 6.05 -5.96
CA GLU A 235 -31.61 5.09 -4.86
C GLU A 235 -31.87 3.70 -5.44
N ARG A 236 -31.01 2.74 -5.10
CA ARG A 236 -31.25 1.34 -5.47
C ARG A 236 -32.27 0.79 -4.50
N THR A 237 -33.33 0.18 -5.03
CA THR A 237 -34.28 -0.58 -4.21
C THR A 237 -33.64 -1.89 -3.76
N GLU A 238 -34.19 -2.53 -2.72
CA GLU A 238 -33.73 -3.85 -2.26
C GLU A 238 -33.79 -4.91 -3.39
N GLU A 239 -34.75 -4.77 -4.32
CA GLU A 239 -34.91 -5.65 -5.49
C GLU A 239 -33.76 -5.54 -6.53
N ASP A 240 -33.03 -4.41 -6.54
CA ASP A 240 -31.90 -4.15 -7.43
C ASP A 240 -30.59 -4.81 -6.93
N LYS A 241 -30.60 -5.47 -5.76
CA LYS A 241 -29.41 -6.10 -5.21
C LYS A 241 -29.03 -7.35 -6.01
N PRO A 242 -27.73 -7.49 -6.38
CA PRO A 242 -27.27 -8.68 -7.07
C PRO A 242 -27.30 -9.90 -6.15
N VAL A 243 -27.71 -11.05 -6.69
CA VAL A 243 -27.72 -12.35 -6.00
C VAL A 243 -26.30 -12.87 -5.78
N ALA A 244 -25.40 -12.59 -6.72
CA ALA A 244 -23.99 -12.97 -6.61
C ALA A 244 -23.09 -11.98 -7.36
N LYS A 245 -21.77 -12.10 -7.15
CA LYS A 245 -20.76 -11.33 -7.88
C LYS A 245 -19.79 -12.24 -8.61
N ALA A 246 -19.50 -11.92 -9.87
CA ALA A 246 -18.52 -12.60 -10.68
C ALA A 246 -17.35 -11.66 -10.99
N LEU A 247 -16.12 -12.08 -10.66
CA LEU A 247 -14.91 -11.34 -10.98
C LEU A 247 -14.34 -11.85 -12.32
N LEU A 248 -14.23 -10.97 -13.31
CA LEU A 248 -13.78 -11.33 -14.66
C LEU A 248 -12.61 -10.43 -15.12
N PRO A 249 -11.57 -10.98 -15.76
CA PRO A 249 -10.58 -10.15 -16.46
C PRO A 249 -11.28 -9.38 -17.57
N TYR A 250 -11.04 -8.07 -17.67
CA TYR A 250 -11.65 -7.30 -18.74
C TYR A 250 -11.00 -7.66 -20.08
N ILE A 251 -11.82 -8.24 -20.96
CA ILE A 251 -11.46 -8.53 -22.36
C ILE A 251 -12.57 -7.94 -23.21
N LYS A 252 -12.30 -6.80 -23.83
CA LYS A 252 -13.26 -6.05 -24.65
C LYS A 252 -13.97 -6.99 -25.64
N GLY A 253 -15.29 -6.92 -25.66
CA GLY A 253 -16.17 -7.73 -26.53
C GLY A 253 -16.48 -9.13 -25.99
N THR A 254 -15.58 -9.76 -25.21
CA THR A 254 -15.81 -11.10 -24.65
C THR A 254 -16.48 -11.01 -23.29
N THR A 255 -15.84 -10.33 -22.34
CA THR A 255 -16.38 -10.25 -20.98
C THR A 255 -17.60 -9.37 -20.88
N ASP A 256 -17.82 -8.47 -21.85
CA ASP A 256 -19.07 -7.72 -22.00
C ASP A 256 -20.25 -8.64 -22.33
N LYS A 257 -20.05 -9.61 -23.23
CA LYS A 257 -21.09 -10.60 -23.58
C LYS A 257 -21.40 -11.50 -22.38
N ILE A 258 -20.36 -11.98 -21.69
CA ILE A 258 -20.51 -12.78 -20.46
C ILE A 258 -21.27 -11.97 -19.40
N SER A 259 -20.90 -10.70 -19.21
CA SER A 259 -21.57 -9.80 -18.27
C SER A 259 -23.05 -9.61 -18.59
N LYS A 260 -23.42 -9.46 -19.87
CA LYS A 260 -24.82 -9.38 -20.29
C LYS A 260 -25.61 -10.64 -19.93
N VAL A 261 -25.02 -11.82 -20.09
CA VAL A 261 -25.66 -13.09 -19.71
C VAL A 261 -25.81 -13.17 -18.18
N LEU A 262 -24.74 -12.93 -17.44
CA LEU A 262 -24.73 -12.97 -15.98
C LEU A 262 -25.73 -11.98 -15.35
N LYS A 263 -25.90 -10.81 -15.95
CA LYS A 263 -26.88 -9.81 -15.51
C LYS A 263 -28.32 -10.33 -15.55
N LYS A 264 -28.68 -11.18 -16.52
CA LYS A 264 -30.02 -11.81 -16.59
C LYS A 264 -30.31 -12.69 -15.38
N HIS A 265 -29.26 -13.24 -14.76
CA HIS A 265 -29.35 -14.06 -13.55
C HIS A 265 -29.08 -13.26 -12.26
N LYS A 266 -29.19 -11.92 -12.32
CA LYS A 266 -28.88 -11.02 -11.19
C LYS A 266 -27.45 -11.19 -10.63
N ILE A 267 -26.50 -11.62 -11.47
CA ILE A 267 -25.08 -11.72 -11.09
C ILE A 267 -24.35 -10.45 -11.53
N GLU A 268 -23.82 -9.69 -10.57
CA GLU A 268 -23.04 -8.49 -10.85
C GLU A 268 -21.62 -8.87 -11.29
N THR A 269 -21.21 -8.44 -12.48
CA THR A 269 -19.82 -8.60 -12.92
C THR A 269 -18.95 -7.45 -12.46
N VAL A 270 -17.84 -7.79 -11.83
CA VAL A 270 -16.76 -6.87 -11.48
C VAL A 270 -15.57 -7.18 -12.37
N PHE A 271 -15.00 -6.16 -13.01
CA PHE A 271 -13.88 -6.34 -13.92
C PHE A 271 -12.54 -6.06 -13.24
N ASN A 272 -11.56 -6.94 -13.46
CA ASN A 272 -10.18 -6.71 -13.08
C ASN A 272 -9.24 -6.70 -14.31
N THR A 273 -8.05 -6.16 -14.12
CA THR A 273 -6.97 -6.22 -15.11
C THR A 273 -6.00 -7.32 -14.70
N ASP A 274 -5.65 -8.20 -15.65
CA ASP A 274 -4.81 -9.36 -15.38
C ASP A 274 -3.33 -8.96 -15.12
N ARG A 275 -2.80 -8.05 -15.94
CA ARG A 275 -1.44 -7.50 -15.77
C ARG A 275 -1.48 -6.12 -15.12
N LYS A 276 -1.31 -6.08 -13.80
CA LYS A 276 -1.09 -4.84 -13.06
C LYS A 276 0.38 -4.44 -13.13
N ILE A 277 0.67 -3.14 -13.14
CA ILE A 277 2.05 -2.61 -13.09
C ILE A 277 2.82 -3.21 -11.91
N GLY A 278 2.19 -3.36 -10.75
CA GLY A 278 2.82 -3.98 -9.57
C GLY A 278 3.20 -5.46 -9.73
N ASN A 279 2.69 -6.16 -10.76
CA ASN A 279 3.13 -7.52 -11.10
C ASN A 279 4.38 -7.51 -11.99
N ILE A 280 4.64 -6.39 -12.68
CA ILE A 280 5.77 -6.19 -13.60
C ILE A 280 6.94 -5.58 -12.83
N LEU A 281 6.64 -4.59 -11.97
CA LEU A 281 7.65 -3.93 -11.16
C LEU A 281 8.14 -4.88 -10.05
N PRO A 282 9.46 -5.02 -9.87
CA PRO A 282 10.00 -5.80 -8.77
C PRO A 282 9.65 -5.13 -7.44
N SER A 283 9.26 -5.93 -6.45
CA SER A 283 9.17 -5.46 -5.08
C SER A 283 10.58 -5.15 -4.56
N ALA A 284 10.76 -3.94 -4.02
CA ALA A 284 11.99 -3.56 -3.31
C ALA A 284 12.13 -4.24 -1.94
N LYS A 285 11.06 -4.88 -1.45
CA LYS A 285 11.09 -5.62 -0.17
C LYS A 285 11.90 -6.91 -0.30
N THR A 286 12.75 -7.17 0.68
CA THR A 286 13.45 -8.45 0.82
C THR A 286 12.44 -9.58 0.92
N LYS A 287 12.63 -10.64 0.12
CA LYS A 287 11.80 -11.84 0.16
C LYS A 287 12.35 -12.79 1.21
N ILE A 288 11.56 -13.07 2.24
CA ILE A 288 11.92 -14.07 3.25
C ILE A 288 11.54 -15.45 2.69
N PRO A 289 12.48 -16.39 2.57
CA PRO A 289 12.19 -17.74 2.09
C PRO A 289 11.11 -18.41 2.93
N LEU A 290 10.17 -19.09 2.27
CA LEU A 290 9.12 -19.89 2.91
C LEU A 290 8.20 -19.13 3.90
N GLU A 291 8.26 -17.80 3.93
CA GLU A 291 7.38 -16.97 4.77
C GLU A 291 5.93 -16.97 4.27
N GLY A 292 5.75 -17.13 2.96
CA GLY A 292 4.44 -17.13 2.35
C GLY A 292 3.52 -18.27 2.83
N GLN A 293 2.22 -18.03 2.69
CA GLN A 293 1.16 -19.02 2.88
C GLN A 293 0.63 -19.49 1.54
N GLY A 294 0.25 -20.76 1.40
CA GLY A 294 -0.16 -21.28 0.10
C GLY A 294 0.11 -22.76 -0.12
N VAL A 295 0.40 -23.10 -1.37
CA VAL A 295 0.74 -24.45 -1.82
C VAL A 295 2.25 -24.56 -1.92
N TYR A 296 2.83 -25.62 -1.35
CA TYR A 296 4.26 -25.88 -1.30
C TYR A 296 4.56 -27.31 -1.74
N GLN A 297 5.83 -27.54 -2.07
CA GLN A 297 6.36 -28.85 -2.46
C GLN A 297 7.55 -29.22 -1.58
N ILE A 298 7.62 -30.48 -1.17
CA ILE A 298 8.77 -31.07 -0.48
C ILE A 298 9.20 -32.32 -1.27
N PRO A 299 10.39 -32.32 -1.90
CA PRO A 299 10.88 -33.49 -2.63
C PRO A 299 11.40 -34.59 -1.69
N CYS A 300 11.30 -35.83 -2.13
CA CYS A 300 12.07 -36.94 -1.57
C CYS A 300 13.53 -36.83 -2.05
N GLY A 301 14.50 -37.12 -1.19
CA GLY A 301 15.92 -37.16 -1.57
C GLY A 301 16.27 -38.43 -2.35
N ASP A 302 15.64 -39.55 -2.00
CA ASP A 302 16.03 -40.87 -2.53
C ASP A 302 15.14 -41.38 -3.69
N CYS A 303 14.09 -40.64 -4.06
CA CYS A 303 13.26 -41.01 -5.22
C CYS A 303 12.66 -39.78 -5.90
N GLU A 304 12.16 -39.96 -7.12
CA GLU A 304 11.59 -38.88 -7.94
C GLU A 304 10.23 -38.34 -7.44
N LYS A 305 9.72 -38.83 -6.30
CA LYS A 305 8.43 -38.42 -5.78
C LYS A 305 8.54 -37.13 -4.98
N SER A 306 7.49 -36.31 -5.03
CA SER A 306 7.38 -35.10 -4.22
C SER A 306 6.04 -35.03 -3.50
N TYR A 307 6.05 -34.53 -2.27
CA TYR A 307 4.83 -34.18 -1.56
C TYR A 307 4.38 -32.78 -1.93
N ILE A 308 3.09 -32.61 -2.21
CA ILE A 308 2.47 -31.31 -2.42
C ILE A 308 1.46 -31.09 -1.31
N GLY A 309 1.58 -29.97 -0.61
CA GLY A 309 0.69 -29.65 0.50
C GLY A 309 0.27 -28.20 0.48
N GLN A 310 -0.77 -27.89 1.24
CA GLN A 310 -1.21 -26.53 1.51
C GLN A 310 -1.09 -26.13 2.99
N THR A 311 -0.96 -24.83 3.22
CA THR A 311 -0.99 -24.24 4.56
C THR A 311 -1.57 -22.82 4.52
N ASN A 312 -2.32 -22.47 5.57
CA ASN A 312 -2.74 -21.09 5.88
C ASN A 312 -1.73 -20.36 6.80
N ARG A 313 -0.64 -21.02 7.18
CA ARG A 313 0.47 -20.46 7.96
C ARG A 313 1.70 -20.33 7.07
N ARG A 314 2.80 -19.84 7.63
CA ARG A 314 4.11 -19.81 6.95
C ARG A 314 4.48 -21.23 6.52
N VAL A 315 4.90 -21.39 5.27
CA VAL A 315 5.38 -22.69 4.75
C VAL A 315 6.57 -23.19 5.56
N GLN A 316 7.41 -22.29 6.08
CA GLN A 316 8.51 -22.65 6.98
C GLN A 316 8.02 -23.41 8.23
N THR A 317 6.97 -22.92 8.88
CA THR A 317 6.37 -23.59 10.05
C THR A 317 5.86 -24.97 9.67
N ARG A 318 5.18 -25.08 8.51
CA ARG A 318 4.63 -26.36 8.06
C ARG A 318 5.71 -27.36 7.66
N ARG A 319 6.81 -26.90 7.06
CA ARG A 319 8.00 -27.70 6.78
C ARG A 319 8.56 -28.29 8.07
N GLU A 320 8.68 -27.48 9.11
CA GLU A 320 9.23 -27.91 10.39
C GLU A 320 8.34 -28.95 11.09
N GLU A 321 7.02 -28.81 10.98
CA GLU A 321 6.10 -29.84 11.47
C GLU A 321 6.27 -31.18 10.76
N HIS A 322 6.48 -31.18 9.44
CA HIS A 322 6.76 -32.42 8.71
C HIS A 322 8.12 -33.01 9.10
N ARG A 323 9.15 -32.18 9.31
CA ARG A 323 10.46 -32.63 9.80
C ARG A 323 10.32 -33.35 11.14
N ASN A 324 9.66 -32.70 12.10
CA ASN A 324 9.39 -33.27 13.41
C ASN A 324 8.60 -34.58 13.34
N ALA A 325 7.60 -34.67 12.44
CA ALA A 325 6.80 -35.89 12.28
C ALA A 325 7.63 -37.06 11.71
N VAL A 326 8.52 -36.79 10.76
CA VAL A 326 9.44 -37.79 10.20
C VAL A 326 10.45 -38.25 11.27
N GLU A 327 11.05 -37.32 12.01
CA GLU A 327 12.01 -37.63 13.08
C GLU A 327 11.38 -38.47 14.20
N LYS A 328 10.11 -38.19 14.53
CA LYS A 328 9.34 -38.94 15.54
C LYS A 328 8.64 -40.18 15.01
N ASN A 329 8.84 -40.56 13.74
CA ASN A 329 8.16 -41.68 13.08
C ASN A 329 6.62 -41.65 13.16
N GLN A 330 6.05 -40.44 13.15
CA GLN A 330 4.61 -40.20 13.23
C GLN A 330 3.99 -40.16 11.82
N ALA A 331 3.10 -41.09 11.51
CA ALA A 331 2.47 -41.25 10.20
C ALA A 331 1.33 -40.24 9.92
N THR A 332 1.53 -38.97 10.25
CA THR A 332 0.50 -37.91 10.20
C THR A 332 0.26 -37.32 8.80
N SER A 333 1.15 -37.58 7.85
CA SER A 333 1.05 -37.10 6.47
C SER A 333 1.54 -38.18 5.51
N SER A 334 1.13 -38.10 4.24
CA SER A 334 1.60 -39.05 3.22
C SER A 334 3.11 -38.95 2.99
N LEU A 335 3.70 -37.77 3.23
CA LEU A 335 5.16 -37.56 3.29
C LEU A 335 5.80 -38.37 4.42
N ALA A 336 5.24 -38.30 5.64
CA ALA A 336 5.78 -39.02 6.78
C ALA A 336 5.56 -40.54 6.68
N GLN A 337 4.41 -40.97 6.12
CA GLN A 337 4.15 -42.37 5.79
C GLN A 337 5.15 -42.90 4.75
N HIS A 338 5.46 -42.10 3.72
CA HIS A 338 6.47 -42.47 2.74
C HIS A 338 7.83 -42.70 3.40
N ALA A 339 8.31 -41.73 4.18
CA ALA A 339 9.58 -41.84 4.89
C ALA A 339 9.63 -43.07 5.80
N LYS A 340 8.55 -43.33 6.55
CA LYS A 340 8.44 -44.49 7.45
C LYS A 340 8.44 -45.82 6.71
N ASN A 341 7.71 -45.92 5.60
CA ASN A 341 7.53 -47.19 4.87
C ASN A 341 8.72 -47.56 3.99
N THR A 342 9.42 -46.57 3.43
CA THR A 342 10.54 -46.82 2.51
C THR A 342 11.91 -46.56 3.14
N GLY A 343 11.97 -45.94 4.31
CA GLY A 343 13.23 -45.50 4.93
C GLY A 343 13.91 -44.35 4.17
N HIS A 344 13.22 -43.69 3.23
CA HIS A 344 13.81 -42.64 2.43
C HIS A 344 14.03 -41.34 3.22
N LYS A 345 15.13 -40.67 2.92
CA LYS A 345 15.46 -39.32 3.39
C LYS A 345 14.65 -38.29 2.62
N ILE A 346 13.95 -37.43 3.35
CA ILE A 346 13.19 -36.31 2.79
C ILE A 346 14.10 -35.08 2.68
N ASN A 347 14.09 -34.42 1.52
CA ASN A 347 14.88 -33.21 1.30
C ASN A 347 14.08 -31.97 1.70
N PHE A 348 14.12 -31.64 2.99
CA PHE A 348 13.44 -30.45 3.52
C PHE A 348 14.06 -29.13 3.06
N GLU A 349 15.34 -29.09 2.70
CA GLU A 349 15.99 -27.84 2.29
C GLU A 349 15.58 -27.40 0.89
N GLU A 350 15.20 -28.34 0.02
CA GLU A 350 14.60 -28.03 -1.29
C GLU A 350 13.08 -27.74 -1.23
N THR A 351 12.54 -27.45 -0.04
CA THR A 351 11.15 -27.01 0.08
C THR A 351 10.95 -25.72 -0.72
N ARG A 352 9.91 -25.68 -1.56
CA ARG A 352 9.56 -24.49 -2.35
C ARG A 352 8.08 -24.17 -2.28
N ILE A 353 7.76 -22.88 -2.32
CA ILE A 353 6.38 -22.40 -2.49
C ILE A 353 6.03 -22.49 -3.98
N ILE A 354 5.00 -23.26 -4.32
CA ILE A 354 4.47 -23.34 -5.68
C ILE A 354 3.56 -22.12 -5.97
N ALA A 355 2.74 -21.72 -5.00
CA ALA A 355 1.84 -20.58 -5.13
C ALA A 355 1.50 -19.96 -3.78
N ASN A 356 1.64 -18.64 -3.66
CA ASN A 356 1.19 -17.87 -2.50
C ASN A 356 -0.31 -17.59 -2.60
N ILE A 357 -1.12 -18.22 -1.73
CA ILE A 357 -2.58 -18.11 -1.76
C ILE A 357 -3.17 -18.12 -0.34
N GLU A 358 -3.73 -16.99 0.07
CA GLU A 358 -4.35 -16.80 1.39
C GLU A 358 -5.76 -17.38 1.47
N HIS A 359 -6.52 -17.24 0.38
CA HIS A 359 -7.92 -17.66 0.34
C HIS A 359 -8.06 -19.19 0.35
N LYS A 360 -8.72 -19.73 1.39
CA LYS A 360 -8.87 -21.18 1.64
C LYS A 360 -9.30 -21.96 0.39
N THR A 361 -10.43 -21.61 -0.23
CA THR A 361 -10.96 -22.33 -1.40
C THR A 361 -10.02 -22.31 -2.59
N LYS A 362 -9.43 -21.16 -2.92
CA LYS A 362 -8.46 -21.05 -4.02
C LYS A 362 -7.20 -21.87 -3.75
N ARG A 363 -6.75 -21.92 -2.50
CA ARG A 363 -5.57 -22.70 -2.09
C ARG A 363 -5.83 -24.20 -2.19
N ILE A 364 -7.00 -24.67 -1.74
CA ILE A 364 -7.46 -26.07 -1.87
C ILE A 364 -7.53 -26.49 -3.34
N ILE A 365 -8.15 -25.67 -4.19
CA ILE A 365 -8.24 -25.94 -5.63
C ILE A 365 -6.84 -25.94 -6.26
N ARG A 366 -5.98 -24.99 -5.90
CA ARG A 366 -4.62 -24.90 -6.42
C ARG A 366 -3.78 -26.12 -6.04
N GLU A 367 -3.90 -26.60 -4.80
CA GLU A 367 -3.24 -27.81 -4.31
C GLU A 367 -3.67 -29.01 -5.17
N ALA A 368 -4.98 -29.22 -5.35
CA ALA A 368 -5.50 -30.32 -6.15
C ALA A 368 -5.01 -30.27 -7.61
N ILE A 369 -4.99 -29.07 -8.22
CA ILE A 369 -4.42 -28.86 -9.56
C ILE A 369 -2.95 -29.25 -9.61
N GLU A 370 -2.16 -28.87 -8.59
CA GLU A 370 -0.73 -29.17 -8.59
C GLU A 370 -0.45 -30.64 -8.30
N ILE A 371 -1.24 -31.32 -7.45
CA ILE A 371 -1.14 -32.78 -7.28
C ILE A 371 -1.40 -33.50 -8.60
N GLU A 372 -2.48 -33.14 -9.32
CA GLU A 372 -2.80 -33.76 -10.62
C GLU A 372 -1.72 -33.50 -11.68
N LYS A 373 -1.08 -32.32 -11.65
CA LYS A 373 0.01 -31.98 -12.59
C LYS A 373 1.31 -32.73 -12.32
N HIS A 374 1.55 -33.20 -11.10
CA HIS A 374 2.76 -33.93 -10.72
C HIS A 374 2.47 -35.43 -10.67
N THR A 375 2.75 -36.15 -11.76
CA THR A 375 2.44 -37.58 -11.87
C THR A 375 3.19 -38.46 -10.86
N LYS A 376 4.37 -38.02 -10.42
CA LYS A 376 5.16 -38.64 -9.35
C LYS A 376 5.00 -37.86 -8.05
N ASN A 377 3.80 -37.86 -7.47
CA ASN A 377 3.55 -37.24 -6.17
C ASN A 377 3.40 -38.29 -5.04
N LEU A 378 3.57 -37.85 -3.80
CA LEU A 378 3.40 -38.65 -2.58
C LEU A 378 1.97 -38.59 -2.03
N ASN A 379 1.07 -37.81 -2.64
CA ASN A 379 -0.28 -37.59 -2.14
C ASN A 379 -1.16 -38.82 -2.42
N THR A 380 -2.19 -39.00 -1.59
CA THR A 380 -3.15 -40.10 -1.71
C THR A 380 -4.34 -39.70 -2.60
N ARG A 381 -5.15 -40.68 -3.01
CA ARG A 381 -6.31 -40.41 -3.88
C ARG A 381 -7.36 -39.50 -3.23
N ASP A 382 -7.50 -39.52 -1.91
CA ASP A 382 -8.45 -38.63 -1.22
C ASP A 382 -8.00 -37.16 -1.31
N ASP A 383 -6.70 -36.90 -1.47
CA ASP A 383 -6.15 -35.55 -1.63
C ASP A 383 -6.50 -34.93 -2.99
N THR A 384 -6.81 -35.73 -4.02
CA THR A 384 -7.09 -35.29 -5.39
C THR A 384 -8.57 -35.08 -5.71
N GLN A 385 -9.49 -35.61 -4.90
CA GLN A 385 -10.94 -35.56 -5.14
C GLN A 385 -11.54 -34.13 -5.17
N ARG A 386 -10.75 -33.11 -4.79
CA ARG A 386 -11.16 -31.71 -4.78
C ARG A 386 -11.27 -31.07 -6.17
N LEU A 387 -10.77 -31.71 -7.22
CA LEU A 387 -10.83 -31.19 -8.58
C LEU A 387 -11.91 -31.92 -9.41
N PRO A 388 -12.96 -31.22 -9.91
CA PRO A 388 -13.97 -31.85 -10.75
C PRO A 388 -13.38 -32.47 -12.02
N ILE A 389 -13.90 -33.63 -12.42
CA ILE A 389 -13.43 -34.41 -13.58
C ILE A 389 -13.39 -33.58 -14.87
N ALA A 390 -14.34 -32.66 -15.03
CA ALA A 390 -14.42 -31.75 -16.18
C ALA A 390 -13.15 -30.92 -16.42
N TRP A 391 -12.33 -30.69 -15.39
CA TRP A 391 -11.07 -29.94 -15.52
C TRP A 391 -9.87 -30.80 -15.91
N LYS A 392 -9.94 -32.13 -15.76
CA LYS A 392 -8.82 -33.04 -16.03
C LYS A 392 -8.31 -32.97 -17.48
N PRO A 393 -9.17 -32.93 -18.52
CA PRO A 393 -8.70 -32.83 -19.91
C PRO A 393 -7.88 -31.55 -20.18
N ILE A 394 -8.21 -30.45 -19.50
CA ILE A 394 -7.51 -29.16 -19.64
C ILE A 394 -6.12 -29.22 -19.00
N LEU A 395 -5.94 -30.06 -17.97
CA LEU A 395 -4.67 -30.22 -17.26
C LEU A 395 -3.73 -31.22 -17.93
N ALA A 396 -4.22 -32.12 -18.80
CA ALA A 396 -3.41 -33.15 -19.45
C ALA A 396 -2.20 -32.58 -20.22
N ASN A 397 -2.37 -31.40 -20.84
CA ASN A 397 -1.29 -30.72 -21.58
C ASN A 397 -0.31 -29.94 -20.69
N LYS A 398 -0.50 -29.95 -19.36
CA LYS A 398 0.32 -29.20 -18.40
C LYS A 398 1.00 -30.10 -17.35
N ILE A 399 1.10 -31.39 -17.65
CA ILE A 399 1.76 -32.38 -16.80
C ILE A 399 3.25 -32.04 -16.65
N ILE A 400 3.70 -31.93 -15.40
CA ILE A 400 5.10 -31.71 -15.05
C ILE A 400 5.76 -33.07 -14.84
N ARG A 401 6.66 -33.45 -15.74
CA ARG A 401 7.52 -34.63 -15.59
C ARG A 401 8.71 -34.28 -14.69
N ALA A 402 9.12 -35.20 -13.82
CA ALA A 402 10.21 -34.98 -12.87
C ALA A 402 11.52 -34.61 -13.61
N ARG A 403 12.33 -33.71 -13.01
CA ARG A 403 13.68 -33.41 -13.51
C ARG A 403 14.57 -34.62 -13.27
N ARG A 404 15.30 -35.08 -14.31
CA ARG A 404 16.41 -36.02 -14.12
C ARG A 404 17.48 -35.32 -13.27
N ASN A 405 17.83 -35.91 -12.14
CA ASN A 405 19.03 -35.53 -11.41
C ASN A 405 20.23 -35.86 -12.31
N ALA A 406 20.83 -34.83 -12.92
CA ALA A 406 22.15 -34.98 -13.53
C ALA A 406 23.16 -34.96 -12.37
N SER A 407 23.82 -36.09 -12.14
CA SER A 407 25.00 -36.17 -11.28
C SER A 407 26.06 -35.17 -11.77
N PRO A 408 26.80 -34.49 -10.87
CA PRO A 408 27.85 -33.57 -11.28
C PRO A 408 29.02 -34.37 -11.88
N SER A 409 29.15 -34.39 -13.20
CA SER A 409 30.39 -34.83 -13.84
C SER A 409 31.43 -33.73 -13.64
N MET A 410 32.44 -34.03 -12.83
CA MET A 410 33.71 -33.33 -12.82
C MET A 410 34.31 -33.35 -14.22
N THR A 411 34.29 -32.22 -14.90
CA THR A 411 35.26 -31.90 -15.96
C THR A 411 35.69 -30.45 -15.76
N SER A 412 36.95 -30.31 -15.36
CA SER A 412 37.72 -29.08 -15.43
C SER A 412 37.66 -28.53 -16.85
N ASP A 413 37.21 -27.28 -17.01
CA ASP A 413 37.74 -26.36 -18.00
C ASP A 413 37.33 -24.94 -17.62
N ALA A 414 38.33 -24.13 -17.28
CA ALA A 414 38.19 -22.69 -17.13
C ALA A 414 38.04 -22.04 -18.51
N PRO A 415 37.26 -20.96 -18.60
CA PRO A 415 37.76 -19.81 -19.33
C PRO A 415 37.67 -18.51 -18.53
N THR A 416 38.74 -17.76 -18.69
CA THR A 416 39.07 -16.46 -18.13
C THR A 416 38.14 -15.34 -18.60
N SER A 417 37.95 -14.36 -17.72
CA SER A 417 37.67 -12.92 -17.96
C SER A 417 36.44 -12.48 -18.78
N SER A 418 35.54 -11.75 -18.13
CA SER A 418 35.33 -10.31 -18.43
C SER A 418 34.33 -9.70 -17.44
N GLU A 419 34.82 -8.79 -16.60
CA GLU A 419 33.97 -7.89 -15.82
C GLU A 419 33.30 -6.86 -16.74
N PRO A 420 31.98 -6.60 -16.61
CA PRO A 420 31.41 -5.36 -17.10
C PRO A 420 31.60 -4.26 -16.05
N ARG A 421 32.39 -3.26 -16.43
CA ARG A 421 32.60 -1.98 -15.72
C ARG A 421 31.30 -1.43 -15.12
N ARG A 422 31.27 -1.31 -13.79
CA ARG A 422 30.26 -0.52 -13.05
C ARG A 422 30.56 0.98 -13.23
N LYS A 423 29.61 1.74 -13.80
CA LYS A 423 29.58 3.20 -13.64
C LYS A 423 29.07 3.55 -12.23
N PRO A 424 29.62 4.57 -11.54
CA PRO A 424 29.18 4.95 -10.22
C PRO A 424 27.85 5.71 -10.30
N VAL A 425 26.78 5.13 -9.75
CA VAL A 425 25.53 5.86 -9.48
C VAL A 425 25.68 6.52 -8.11
N LYS A 426 26.30 7.69 -8.07
CA LYS A 426 26.00 8.68 -7.03
C LYS A 426 24.73 9.41 -7.44
N GLU A 427 23.97 9.84 -6.44
CA GLU A 427 22.80 10.73 -6.55
C GLU A 427 21.48 10.06 -6.97
N ASN A 428 20.79 9.42 -6.01
CA ASN A 428 19.32 9.26 -6.02
C ASN A 428 18.69 8.95 -4.64
N ALA A 429 19.41 9.18 -3.54
CA ALA A 429 18.91 8.89 -2.19
C ALA A 429 17.79 9.84 -1.72
N LYS A 430 17.59 11.00 -2.38
CA LYS A 430 16.54 11.97 -2.00
C LYS A 430 15.16 11.71 -2.62
N ILE A 431 15.06 10.94 -3.71
CA ILE A 431 13.79 10.75 -4.45
C ILE A 431 12.95 9.60 -3.85
N ILE A 432 13.60 8.60 -3.24
CA ILE A 432 12.91 7.42 -2.69
C ILE A 432 12.14 7.74 -1.39
N TYR A 433 12.62 8.71 -0.59
CA TYR A 433 11.97 9.07 0.67
C TYR A 433 10.64 9.82 0.49
N LYS A 434 10.48 10.61 -0.59
CA LYS A 434 9.24 11.38 -0.83
C LYS A 434 8.08 10.52 -1.35
N ALA A 435 8.37 9.45 -2.08
CA ALA A 435 7.35 8.53 -2.61
C ALA A 435 6.76 7.57 -1.56
N ALA A 436 7.50 7.31 -0.47
CA ALA A 436 7.01 6.48 0.64
C ALA A 436 5.97 7.22 1.52
N ALA A 437 6.10 8.54 1.66
CA ALA A 437 5.16 9.38 2.41
C ALA A 437 3.76 9.44 1.76
N GLU A 438 3.69 9.44 0.41
CA GLU A 438 2.41 9.50 -0.32
C GLU A 438 1.58 8.20 -0.23
N GLN A 439 2.21 7.04 0.07
CA GLN A 439 1.48 5.78 0.29
C GLN A 439 0.80 5.68 1.68
N VAL A 440 1.25 6.47 2.66
CA VAL A 440 0.62 6.52 3.99
C VAL A 440 -0.73 7.26 3.92
N ASN A 441 -0.83 8.28 3.06
CA ASN A 441 -2.04 9.10 2.92
C ASN A 441 -3.27 8.34 2.37
N THR A 442 -3.05 7.31 1.54
CA THR A 442 -4.15 6.47 1.03
C THR A 442 -4.64 5.42 2.03
N SER A 443 -3.86 5.10 3.06
CA SER A 443 -4.23 4.15 4.12
C SER A 443 -5.07 4.84 5.21
N SER A 444 -4.77 6.10 5.57
CA SER A 444 -5.55 6.89 6.53
C SER A 444 -6.97 7.23 6.02
N GLN A 445 -7.16 7.41 4.70
CA GLN A 445 -8.49 7.61 4.11
C GLN A 445 -9.40 6.37 4.16
N ARG A 446 -8.86 5.16 4.39
CA ARG A 446 -9.69 3.95 4.58
C ARG A 446 -10.26 3.83 5.98
N ILE A 447 -9.62 4.41 6.99
CA ILE A 447 -10.04 4.33 8.40
C ILE A 447 -11.20 5.32 8.67
N THR A 448 -11.20 6.50 8.03
CA THR A 448 -12.28 7.49 8.21
C THR A 448 -13.63 7.06 7.62
N ARG A 449 -13.64 6.16 6.62
CA ARG A 449 -14.90 5.61 6.05
C ARG A 449 -15.62 4.59 6.94
N SER A 450 -15.00 4.04 7.99
CA SER A 450 -15.69 3.11 8.90
C SER A 450 -16.41 3.82 10.06
N ARG A 451 -16.04 5.06 10.38
CA ARG A 451 -16.64 5.83 11.48
C ARG A 451 -17.93 6.58 11.13
N THR A 452 -18.20 6.87 9.86
CA THR A 452 -19.45 7.55 9.44
C THR A 452 -20.65 6.63 9.20
N LYS A 453 -20.59 5.36 9.64
CA LYS A 453 -21.71 4.40 9.60
C LYS A 453 -22.27 4.00 10.97
N LYS A 454 -21.82 4.65 12.05
CA LYS A 454 -22.38 4.47 13.40
C LYS A 454 -22.46 5.81 14.12
N THR A 455 -23.44 6.61 13.71
CA THR A 455 -24.15 7.60 14.52
C THR A 455 -25.52 7.72 13.91
#